data_AF-A0A948EGY3-F1
#
_entry.id   AF-A0A948EGY3-F1
#
_cell.length_a   1.000
_cell.length_b   1.000
_cell.length_c   1.000
_cell.angle_alpha   90.00
_cell.angle_beta   90.00
_cell.angle_gamma   90.00
#
_symmetry.space_group_name_H-M   'P 1'
#
loop_
_entity.id
_entity.type
_entity.pdbx_description
1 polymer ?
#
loop_
_entity_poly.entity_id
_entity_poly.type
_entity_poly.pdbx_seq_one_letter_code
_entity_poly.pdbx_strand_id
1 'polypeptide(L)'
;TEIYTAAEEKFSIEDLIVDEEMVITISHAGYIKRLSATAYKRQGRGGKGVTGMKTKDEDFVEGMFIASTHHYILFFTDKGRCYWLKVYEVPEGGRATKGRQISNILELKADEKIAAYIAVKEFDDQHFVVMATSSGVIKKTALSVFSNPRKAGIIAASVDDKDYLIEAKLTDGTEDVILVTRQGQACRFHESDVRSMGRTAGGVRGITLEKKDYVIGMVVVKREGSLLTICDRGYGKRSDIADYRVTRRGGKGVISMKLTDKTGELVAVKEVVDSDELMIISTEGQVIRLTLKNVRVMGRATQGVRLINLDGKDKVVDVARLAAKDDEENGTDNGIVEEVTEE
;
A
#
# COMPACT_ATOMS: atom_id res chain seq x y z
N THR A 1 -57.04 23.69 7.59
CA THR A 1 -55.67 23.70 7.04
C THR A 1 -54.76 23.11 8.09
N GLU A 2 -54.48 21.83 8.01
CA GLU A 2 -53.48 21.19 8.88
C GLU A 2 -52.16 21.20 8.13
N ILE A 3 -51.21 21.97 8.65
CA ILE A 3 -49.84 21.98 8.16
C ILE A 3 -49.13 20.87 8.92
N TYR A 4 -48.88 19.75 8.25
CA TYR A 4 -47.94 18.75 8.74
C TYR A 4 -46.55 19.39 8.71
N THR A 5 -45.97 19.65 9.88
CA THR A 5 -44.52 19.87 10.00
C THR A 5 -43.85 18.52 9.73
N ALA A 6 -43.62 18.24 8.45
CA ALA A 6 -42.66 17.21 8.07
C ALA A 6 -41.34 17.58 8.75
N ALA A 7 -40.79 16.64 9.51
CA ALA A 7 -39.42 16.76 10.00
C ALA A 7 -38.53 17.09 8.79
N GLU A 8 -37.75 18.17 8.87
CA GLU A 8 -36.71 18.44 7.89
C GLU A 8 -35.71 17.29 7.93
N GLU A 9 -35.96 16.22 7.16
CA GLU A 9 -34.92 15.30 6.75
C GLU A 9 -33.87 16.16 6.04
N LYS A 10 -32.78 16.42 6.74
CA LYS A 10 -31.61 17.07 6.15
C LYS A 10 -31.05 16.12 5.12
N PHE A 11 -31.50 16.25 3.87
CA PHE A 11 -30.85 15.65 2.72
C PHE A 11 -29.37 15.97 2.79
N SER A 12 -28.55 14.93 2.89
CA SER A 12 -27.10 15.08 2.80
C SER A 12 -26.75 15.27 1.33
N ILE A 13 -25.62 15.93 1.06
CA ILE A 13 -25.12 16.05 -0.32
C ILE A 13 -24.90 14.65 -0.93
N GLU A 14 -24.57 13.66 -0.10
CA GLU A 14 -24.37 12.27 -0.47
C GLU A 14 -25.64 11.62 -1.06
N ASP A 15 -26.84 11.97 -0.56
CA ASP A 15 -28.11 11.42 -1.08
C ASP A 15 -28.41 11.89 -2.53
N LEU A 16 -27.70 12.91 -3.00
CA LEU A 16 -27.79 13.43 -4.38
C LEU A 16 -26.71 12.83 -5.29
N ILE A 17 -25.75 12.09 -4.74
CA ILE A 17 -24.67 11.46 -5.50
C ILE A 17 -25.13 10.09 -5.97
N VAL A 18 -24.95 9.83 -7.27
CA VAL A 18 -25.26 8.51 -7.85
C VAL A 18 -24.22 7.51 -7.39
N ASP A 19 -24.69 6.32 -7.00
CA ASP A 19 -23.81 5.19 -6.70
C ASP A 19 -23.27 4.59 -8.00
N GLU A 20 -21.99 4.83 -8.29
CA GLU A 20 -21.34 4.37 -9.51
C GLU A 20 -19.90 3.90 -9.23
N GLU A 21 -19.45 2.92 -10.02
CA GLU A 21 -18.07 2.45 -9.95
C GLU A 21 -17.09 3.42 -10.60
N MET A 22 -16.11 3.82 -9.80
CA MET A 22 -15.05 4.72 -10.19
C MET A 22 -13.71 3.99 -10.18
N VAL A 23 -12.88 4.26 -11.19
CA VAL A 23 -11.46 3.94 -11.16
C VAL A 23 -10.74 5.10 -10.46
N ILE A 24 -10.14 4.82 -9.32
CA ILE A 24 -9.31 5.75 -8.58
C ILE A 24 -7.87 5.48 -8.99
N THR A 25 -7.12 6.55 -9.30
CA THR A 25 -5.68 6.45 -9.55
C THR A 25 -4.93 7.38 -8.62
N ILE A 26 -3.87 6.85 -8.00
CA ILE A 26 -2.92 7.59 -7.18
C ILE A 26 -1.56 7.51 -7.88
N SER A 27 -0.95 8.65 -8.15
CA SER A 27 0.39 8.71 -8.72
C SER A 27 1.46 8.61 -7.65
N HIS A 28 2.68 8.27 -8.08
CA HIS A 28 3.86 8.23 -7.21
C HIS A 28 4.13 9.58 -6.52
N ALA A 29 3.91 10.69 -7.23
CA ALA A 29 4.02 12.03 -6.63
C ALA A 29 2.84 12.42 -5.71
N GLY A 30 1.90 11.50 -5.45
CA GLY A 30 0.79 11.70 -4.53
C GLY A 30 -0.38 12.51 -5.11
N TYR A 31 -0.58 12.47 -6.43
CA TYR A 31 -1.78 13.02 -7.06
C TYR A 31 -2.87 11.97 -7.15
N ILE A 32 -4.09 12.34 -6.76
CA ILE A 32 -5.26 11.47 -6.82
C ILE A 32 -6.31 12.04 -7.78
N LYS A 33 -7.00 11.15 -8.50
CA LYS A 33 -8.17 11.44 -9.33
C LYS A 33 -9.09 10.23 -9.45
N ARG A 34 -10.33 10.48 -9.84
CA ARG A 34 -11.32 9.46 -10.21
C ARG A 34 -11.74 9.59 -11.67
N LEU A 35 -12.09 8.46 -12.29
CA LEU A 35 -12.69 8.38 -13.61
C LEU A 35 -13.72 7.27 -13.62
N SER A 36 -14.88 7.46 -14.26
CA SER A 36 -15.88 6.38 -14.38
C SER A 36 -15.24 5.12 -14.99
N ALA A 37 -15.52 3.94 -14.42
CA ALA A 37 -15.00 2.67 -14.92
C ALA A 37 -15.34 2.46 -16.41
N THR A 38 -16.53 2.87 -16.82
CA THR A 38 -16.97 2.83 -18.23
C THR A 38 -16.10 3.71 -19.13
N ALA A 39 -15.79 4.93 -18.70
CA ALA A 39 -14.95 5.86 -19.45
C ALA A 39 -13.49 5.36 -19.55
N TYR A 40 -12.98 4.74 -18.48
CA TYR A 40 -11.64 4.15 -18.47
C TYR A 40 -11.51 3.00 -19.49
N LYS A 41 -12.49 2.09 -19.55
CA LYS A 41 -12.53 0.96 -20.50
C LYS A 41 -12.57 1.44 -21.96
N ARG A 42 -13.40 2.46 -22.28
CA ARG A 42 -13.56 2.99 -23.65
C ARG A 42 -12.29 3.60 -24.26
N GLN A 43 -11.38 4.14 -23.45
CA GLN A 43 -10.10 4.69 -23.91
C GLN A 43 -8.99 3.62 -24.12
N GLY A 44 -9.30 2.33 -23.99
CA GLY A 44 -8.34 1.22 -23.90
C GLY A 44 -7.68 0.72 -25.19
N ARG A 45 -7.67 1.45 -26.31
CA ARG A 45 -6.98 1.00 -27.54
C ARG A 45 -5.70 1.80 -27.80
N GLY A 46 -4.56 1.19 -27.47
CA GLY A 46 -3.26 1.61 -27.99
C GLY A 46 -2.30 2.16 -26.93
N GLY A 47 -1.28 1.37 -26.59
CA GLY A 47 -0.13 1.83 -25.83
C GLY A 47 0.86 0.69 -25.65
N LYS A 48 1.86 0.58 -26.53
CA LYS A 48 2.96 -0.38 -26.41
C LYS A 48 3.67 -0.14 -25.07
N GLY A 49 3.70 -1.15 -24.21
CA GLY A 49 4.61 -1.18 -23.07
C GLY A 49 6.04 -1.23 -23.58
N VAL A 50 6.66 -0.06 -23.75
CA VAL A 50 8.07 0.03 -24.10
C VAL A 50 8.83 0.05 -22.78
N THR A 51 9.54 -1.05 -22.50
CA THR A 51 10.64 -1.09 -21.53
C THR A 51 11.63 0.01 -21.92
N GLY A 52 11.80 1.03 -21.07
CA GLY A 52 12.60 2.21 -21.41
C GLY A 52 12.98 3.01 -20.18
N MET A 53 14.11 3.71 -20.29
CA MET A 53 14.60 4.64 -19.29
C MET A 53 13.83 5.95 -19.42
N LYS A 54 13.21 6.40 -18.32
CA LYS A 54 12.50 7.69 -18.22
C LYS A 54 13.26 8.65 -17.31
N THR A 55 12.96 9.94 -17.41
CA THR A 55 13.45 10.96 -16.47
C THR A 55 12.58 10.99 -15.23
N LYS A 56 13.16 11.38 -14.09
CA LYS A 56 12.48 11.47 -12.79
C LYS A 56 11.25 12.40 -12.78
N ASP A 57 11.18 13.37 -13.68
CA ASP A 57 10.08 14.34 -13.75
C ASP A 57 8.77 13.77 -14.33
N GLU A 58 8.83 12.56 -14.91
CA GLU A 58 7.64 11.86 -15.41
C GLU A 58 6.96 11.08 -14.27
N ASP A 59 5.91 11.68 -13.72
CA ASP A 59 5.03 11.02 -12.74
C ASP A 59 4.27 9.85 -13.37
N PHE A 60 4.06 8.79 -12.60
CA PHE A 60 3.38 7.57 -13.04
C PHE A 60 2.34 7.12 -12.02
N VAL A 61 1.33 6.39 -12.49
CA VAL A 61 0.29 5.84 -11.63
C VAL A 61 0.89 4.70 -10.81
N GLU A 62 0.93 4.84 -9.50
CA GLU A 62 1.42 3.81 -8.57
C GLU A 62 0.25 2.97 -8.04
N GLY A 63 -0.86 3.61 -7.68
CA GLY A 63 -2.07 2.96 -7.19
C GLY A 63 -3.21 3.05 -8.20
N MET A 64 -3.91 1.95 -8.42
CA MET A 64 -5.16 1.92 -9.16
C MET A 64 -6.10 0.90 -8.52
N PHE A 65 -7.32 1.33 -8.20
CA PHE A 65 -8.35 0.46 -7.64
C PHE A 65 -9.73 0.97 -8.05
N ILE A 66 -10.72 0.07 -8.01
CA ILE A 66 -12.12 0.40 -8.29
C ILE A 66 -12.85 0.58 -6.96
N ALA A 67 -13.67 1.60 -6.83
CA ALA A 67 -14.53 1.76 -5.66
C ALA A 67 -15.79 2.51 -6.06
N SER A 68 -16.89 2.27 -5.35
CA SER A 68 -18.11 3.07 -5.53
C SER A 68 -17.88 4.50 -5.04
N THR A 69 -18.63 5.44 -5.60
CA THR A 69 -18.66 6.85 -5.17
C THR A 69 -18.90 7.03 -3.67
N HIS A 70 -19.64 6.12 -3.04
CA HIS A 70 -19.99 6.15 -1.62
C HIS A 70 -18.92 5.54 -0.71
N HIS A 71 -17.93 4.83 -1.25
CA HIS A 71 -16.87 4.25 -0.45
C HIS A 71 -15.96 5.34 0.16
N TYR A 72 -15.23 4.96 1.20
CA TYR A 72 -14.17 5.79 1.79
C TYR A 72 -12.79 5.33 1.35
N ILE A 73 -11.87 6.28 1.25
CA ILE A 73 -10.43 6.02 1.20
C ILE A 73 -9.85 6.53 2.52
N LEU A 74 -9.30 5.62 3.31
CA LEU A 74 -8.55 5.91 4.52
C LEU A 74 -7.10 6.22 4.15
N PHE A 75 -6.57 7.33 4.63
CA PHE A 75 -5.17 7.73 4.45
C PHE A 75 -4.46 7.73 5.80
N PHE A 76 -3.42 6.92 5.91
CA PHE A 76 -2.61 6.79 7.11
C PHE A 76 -1.31 7.57 6.93
N THR A 77 -0.93 8.35 7.94
CA THR A 77 0.32 9.14 7.91
C THR A 77 1.45 8.45 8.65
N ASP A 78 2.68 8.85 8.33
CA ASP A 78 3.91 8.44 9.01
C ASP A 78 3.87 8.73 10.52
N LYS A 79 3.11 9.74 10.96
CA LYS A 79 2.84 10.06 12.37
C LYS A 79 1.69 9.26 13.01
N GLY A 80 1.16 8.25 12.33
CA GLY A 80 0.13 7.36 12.86
C GLY A 80 -1.26 8.00 12.94
N ARG A 81 -1.56 9.00 12.10
CA ARG A 81 -2.92 9.55 11.96
C ARG A 81 -3.67 8.91 10.80
N CYS A 82 -4.99 8.92 10.89
CA CYS A 82 -5.89 8.51 9.82
C CYS A 82 -6.80 9.67 9.40
N TYR A 83 -6.95 9.83 8.10
CA TYR A 83 -7.83 10.78 7.43
C TYR A 83 -8.73 10.02 6.46
N TRP A 84 -9.86 10.61 6.08
CA TRP A 84 -10.83 10.01 5.18
C TRP A 84 -11.05 10.92 3.98
N LEU A 85 -11.36 10.31 2.86
CA LEU A 85 -11.88 10.99 1.68
C LEU A 85 -12.98 10.10 1.09
N LYS A 86 -14.18 10.64 0.90
CA LYS A 86 -15.20 9.93 0.11
C LYS A 86 -14.75 9.87 -1.34
N VAL A 87 -15.04 8.77 -2.02
CA VAL A 87 -14.65 8.62 -3.43
C VAL A 87 -15.24 9.74 -4.29
N TYR A 88 -16.50 10.17 -4.05
CA TYR A 88 -17.08 11.29 -4.81
C TYR A 88 -16.36 12.64 -4.62
N GLU A 89 -15.66 12.84 -3.49
CA GLU A 89 -14.87 14.05 -3.21
C GLU A 89 -13.52 14.05 -3.94
N VAL A 90 -13.08 12.89 -4.43
CA VAL A 90 -11.90 12.79 -5.28
C VAL A 90 -12.17 13.56 -6.58
N PRO A 91 -11.24 14.42 -7.04
CA PRO A 91 -11.44 15.20 -8.26
C PRO A 91 -11.60 14.28 -9.47
N GLU A 92 -12.65 14.53 -10.24
CA GLU A 92 -12.87 13.84 -11.50
C GLU A 92 -11.89 14.36 -12.56
N GLY A 93 -11.30 13.45 -13.32
CA GLY A 93 -10.34 13.83 -14.35
C GLY A 93 -10.09 12.74 -15.38
N GLY A 94 -9.88 13.17 -16.63
CA GLY A 94 -9.53 12.26 -17.71
C GLY A 94 -8.19 11.54 -17.48
N ARG A 95 -7.95 10.45 -18.22
CA ARG A 95 -6.75 9.62 -18.08
C ARG A 95 -5.42 10.39 -18.20
N ALA A 96 -5.37 11.43 -19.04
CA ALA A 96 -4.19 12.27 -19.25
C ALA A 96 -3.99 13.38 -18.20
N THR A 97 -4.98 13.66 -17.34
CA THR A 97 -4.87 14.69 -16.31
C THR A 97 -4.07 14.21 -15.12
N LYS A 98 -3.40 15.10 -14.38
CA LYS A 98 -2.64 14.71 -13.19
C LYS A 98 -3.54 14.42 -11.97
N GLY A 99 -4.70 15.06 -11.88
CA GLY A 99 -5.50 15.05 -10.66
C GLY A 99 -5.06 16.15 -9.69
N ARG A 100 -5.36 15.99 -8.40
CA ARG A 100 -4.98 16.94 -7.33
C ARG A 100 -4.11 16.23 -6.30
N GLN A 101 -3.16 16.96 -5.74
CA GLN A 101 -2.28 16.44 -4.70
C GLN A 101 -3.08 16.09 -3.43
N ILE A 102 -2.90 14.89 -2.89
CA ILE A 102 -3.64 14.38 -1.72
C ILE A 102 -3.47 15.31 -0.51
N SER A 103 -2.25 15.83 -0.29
CA SER A 103 -1.96 16.78 0.79
C SER A 103 -2.74 18.09 0.70
N ASN A 104 -3.24 18.45 -0.47
CA ASN A 104 -4.02 19.67 -0.69
C ASN A 104 -5.53 19.41 -0.58
N ILE A 105 -5.94 18.15 -0.50
CA ILE A 105 -7.34 17.72 -0.30
C ILE A 105 -7.56 17.47 1.19
N LEU A 106 -6.63 16.78 1.84
CA LEU A 106 -6.68 16.44 3.25
C LEU A 106 -6.10 17.58 4.09
N GLU A 107 -6.74 17.88 5.22
CA GLU A 107 -6.25 18.83 6.23
C GLU A 107 -5.14 18.20 7.08
N LEU A 108 -4.04 17.78 6.44
CA LEU A 108 -2.89 17.18 7.12
C LEU A 108 -2.26 18.19 8.09
N LYS A 109 -1.73 17.70 9.21
CA LYS A 109 -0.89 18.55 10.07
C LYS A 109 0.46 18.79 9.42
N ALA A 110 1.14 19.85 9.88
CA ALA A 110 2.51 20.12 9.48
C ALA A 110 3.40 18.89 9.69
N ASP A 111 4.30 18.66 8.72
CA ASP A 111 5.29 17.57 8.70
C ASP A 111 4.73 16.13 8.58
N GLU A 112 3.44 15.96 8.33
CA GLU A 112 2.85 14.64 8.06
C GLU A 112 2.99 14.25 6.59
N LYS A 113 3.35 12.99 6.36
CA LYS A 113 3.40 12.38 5.02
C LYS A 113 2.47 11.18 4.98
N ILE A 114 1.82 10.96 3.85
CA ILE A 114 1.03 9.74 3.64
C ILE A 114 1.99 8.55 3.61
N ALA A 115 1.72 7.56 4.46
CA ALA A 115 2.44 6.29 4.53
C ALA A 115 1.67 5.17 3.83
N ALA A 116 0.34 5.15 3.95
CA ALA A 116 -0.49 4.12 3.34
C ALA A 116 -1.91 4.62 3.08
N TYR A 117 -2.66 3.90 2.24
CA TYR A 117 -4.08 4.14 2.03
C TYR A 117 -4.86 2.84 1.85
N ILE A 118 -6.13 2.84 2.27
CA ILE A 118 -7.01 1.68 2.23
C ILE A 118 -8.39 2.14 1.75
N ALA A 119 -8.93 1.54 0.69
CA ALA A 119 -10.33 1.73 0.32
C ALA A 119 -11.21 0.86 1.22
N VAL A 120 -12.37 1.37 1.65
CA VAL A 120 -13.32 0.64 2.49
C VAL A 120 -14.74 0.97 2.06
N LYS A 121 -15.55 -0.08 1.90
CA LYS A 121 -16.99 0.03 1.61
C LYS A 121 -17.75 0.44 2.87
N GLU A 122 -17.53 -0.31 3.94
CA GLU A 122 -18.17 -0.13 5.23
C GLU A 122 -17.18 -0.32 6.38
N PHE A 123 -17.63 0.00 7.60
CA PHE A 123 -16.82 -0.13 8.80
C PHE A 123 -17.44 -1.16 9.74
N ASP A 124 -16.83 -2.35 9.78
CA ASP A 124 -17.31 -3.49 10.56
C ASP A 124 -16.26 -3.98 11.59
N ASP A 125 -16.67 -4.94 12.43
CA ASP A 125 -15.81 -5.56 13.45
C ASP A 125 -15.13 -6.86 12.97
N GLN A 126 -15.39 -7.30 11.73
CA GLN A 126 -14.83 -8.51 11.14
C GLN A 126 -13.49 -8.21 10.45
N HIS A 127 -13.32 -7.00 9.93
CA HIS A 127 -12.10 -6.52 9.31
C HIS A 127 -11.23 -5.73 10.28
N PHE A 128 -9.92 -5.76 10.00
CA PHE A 128 -8.92 -5.09 10.79
C PHE A 128 -7.98 -4.26 9.93
N VAL A 129 -7.56 -3.12 10.47
CA VAL A 129 -6.41 -2.37 9.98
C VAL A 129 -5.19 -2.85 10.74
N VAL A 130 -4.30 -3.55 10.03
CA VAL A 130 -2.97 -3.94 10.51
C VAL A 130 -1.98 -2.87 10.08
N MET A 131 -1.20 -2.37 11.03
CA MET A 131 -0.25 -1.28 10.89
C MET A 131 1.13 -1.74 11.34
N ALA A 132 2.17 -1.33 10.62
CA ALA A 132 3.56 -1.57 11.02
C ALA A 132 4.37 -0.27 11.04
N THR A 133 5.36 -0.21 11.93
CA THR A 133 6.29 0.92 12.04
C THR A 133 7.72 0.51 11.71
N SER A 134 8.56 1.51 11.44
CA SER A 134 9.98 1.32 11.14
C SER A 134 10.76 0.65 12.28
N SER A 135 10.37 0.88 13.54
CA SER A 135 10.97 0.26 14.72
C SER A 135 10.54 -1.20 14.96
N GLY A 136 9.74 -1.77 14.06
CA GLY A 136 9.30 -3.16 14.14
C GLY A 136 8.13 -3.39 15.07
N VAL A 137 7.35 -2.34 15.37
CA VAL A 137 6.07 -2.47 16.06
C VAL A 137 4.99 -2.82 15.05
N ILE A 138 4.10 -3.73 15.44
CA ILE A 138 2.87 -4.07 14.71
C ILE A 138 1.66 -3.81 15.59
N LYS A 139 0.58 -3.35 14.97
CA LYS A 139 -0.68 -3.06 15.64
C LYS A 139 -1.85 -3.52 14.80
N LYS A 140 -2.85 -4.10 15.45
CA LYS A 140 -4.13 -4.45 14.84
C LYS A 140 -5.27 -3.68 15.50
N THR A 141 -6.14 -3.08 14.69
CA THR A 141 -7.30 -2.29 15.15
C THR A 141 -8.51 -2.70 14.32
N ALA A 142 -9.65 -2.97 14.96
CA ALA A 142 -10.89 -3.25 14.23
C ALA A 142 -11.28 -2.07 13.34
N LEU A 143 -11.81 -2.36 12.15
CA LEU A 143 -12.14 -1.35 11.15
C LEU A 143 -13.26 -0.41 11.65
N SER A 144 -14.24 -0.94 12.39
CA SER A 144 -15.32 -0.22 13.07
C SER A 144 -14.85 0.99 13.88
N VAL A 145 -13.62 0.96 14.42
CA VAL A 145 -13.06 2.05 15.23
C VAL A 145 -12.76 3.31 14.39
N PHE A 146 -12.74 3.18 13.06
CA PHE A 146 -12.58 4.26 12.08
C PHE A 146 -13.92 4.77 11.49
N SER A 147 -15.07 4.29 11.98
CA SER A 147 -16.42 4.62 11.50
C SER A 147 -16.88 6.07 11.72
N ASN A 148 -16.09 6.89 12.43
CA ASN A 148 -16.45 8.26 12.77
C ASN A 148 -15.45 9.26 12.15
N PRO A 149 -15.60 9.59 10.85
CA PRO A 149 -14.70 10.50 10.15
C PRO A 149 -14.65 11.89 10.77
N ARG A 150 -13.46 12.49 10.75
CA ARG A 150 -13.24 13.88 11.16
C ARG A 150 -12.29 14.55 10.18
N LYS A 151 -12.62 15.76 9.71
CA LYS A 151 -11.78 16.52 8.77
C LYS A 151 -10.34 16.70 9.26
N ALA A 152 -10.17 17.04 10.54
CA ALA A 152 -8.87 17.17 11.19
C ALA A 152 -8.10 15.85 11.38
N GLY A 153 -8.66 14.71 10.96
CA GLY A 153 -8.10 13.37 11.17
C GLY A 153 -8.15 12.91 12.63
N ILE A 154 -7.81 11.63 12.82
CA ILE A 154 -7.73 10.99 14.13
C ILE A 154 -6.39 10.34 14.36
N ILE A 155 -6.06 10.02 15.61
CA ILE A 155 -4.97 9.09 15.92
C ILE A 155 -5.45 7.68 15.51
N ALA A 156 -4.62 6.97 14.75
CA ALA A 156 -4.79 5.56 14.38
C ALA A 156 -3.80 4.67 15.16
N ALA A 157 -2.59 5.17 15.39
CA ALA A 157 -1.57 4.57 16.24
C ALA A 157 -0.76 5.65 16.96
N SER A 158 -0.34 5.37 18.19
CA SER A 158 0.66 6.21 18.87
C SER A 158 2.02 5.79 18.36
N VAL A 159 2.71 6.70 17.68
CA VAL A 159 4.03 6.49 17.07
C VAL A 159 5.05 7.36 17.82
N ASP A 160 6.15 6.75 18.25
CA ASP A 160 7.22 7.44 18.97
C ASP A 160 7.96 8.44 18.05
N ASP A 161 8.58 9.48 18.60
CA ASP A 161 9.20 10.58 17.82
C ASP A 161 10.30 10.12 16.85
N LYS A 162 10.98 9.01 17.16
CA LYS A 162 12.06 8.42 16.34
C LYS A 162 11.57 7.28 15.44
N ASP A 163 10.27 7.03 15.46
CA ASP A 163 9.62 6.00 14.67
C ASP A 163 8.68 6.67 13.65
N TYR A 164 8.23 5.87 12.70
CA TYR A 164 7.24 6.27 11.72
C TYR A 164 6.45 5.04 11.27
N LEU A 165 5.16 5.25 11.03
CA LEU A 165 4.33 4.26 10.37
C LEU A 165 4.85 4.05 8.93
N ILE A 166 5.04 2.80 8.54
CA ILE A 166 5.53 2.46 7.20
C ILE A 166 4.43 1.92 6.29
N GLU A 167 3.41 1.28 6.85
CA GLU A 167 2.40 0.56 6.08
C GLU A 167 1.14 0.36 6.91
N ALA A 168 -0.02 0.35 6.24
CA ALA A 168 -1.29 -0.06 6.80
C ALA A 168 -2.04 -0.91 5.76
N LYS A 169 -2.55 -2.07 6.18
CA LYS A 169 -3.27 -3.02 5.30
C LYS A 169 -4.55 -3.49 5.96
N LEU A 170 -5.55 -3.77 5.13
CA LEU A 170 -6.84 -4.34 5.54
C LEU A 170 -6.73 -5.87 5.57
N THR A 171 -7.20 -6.48 6.65
CA THR A 171 -7.18 -7.94 6.88
C THR A 171 -8.53 -8.40 7.43
N ASP A 172 -8.82 -9.69 7.35
CA ASP A 172 -10.09 -10.29 7.81
C ASP A 172 -9.93 -11.14 9.09
N GLY A 173 -8.72 -11.22 9.63
CA GLY A 173 -8.40 -12.02 10.81
C GLY A 173 -7.60 -13.29 10.49
N THR A 174 -7.48 -13.67 9.22
CA THR A 174 -6.98 -14.98 8.79
C THR A 174 -5.64 -14.95 8.08
N GLU A 175 -5.07 -13.77 7.83
CA GLU A 175 -3.87 -13.66 7.02
C GLU A 175 -2.56 -13.75 7.83
N ASP A 176 -1.51 -14.20 7.15
CA ASP A 176 -0.14 -14.07 7.66
C ASP A 176 0.41 -12.67 7.35
N VAL A 177 1.18 -12.12 8.28
CA VAL A 177 1.92 -10.87 8.10
C VAL A 177 3.41 -11.17 8.00
N ILE A 178 4.07 -10.60 7.00
CA ILE A 178 5.53 -10.64 6.82
C ILE A 178 6.09 -9.23 7.01
N LEU A 179 6.94 -9.07 8.03
CA LEU A 179 7.75 -7.86 8.21
C LEU A 179 9.16 -8.11 7.66
N VAL A 180 9.66 -7.20 6.83
CA VAL A 180 11.01 -7.29 6.26
C VAL A 180 11.86 -6.09 6.66
N THR A 181 13.09 -6.38 7.04
CA THR A 181 14.07 -5.42 7.53
C THR A 181 15.07 -5.02 6.46
N ARG A 182 15.68 -3.86 6.66
CA ARG A 182 16.75 -3.35 5.81
C ARG A 182 17.95 -4.29 5.73
N GLN A 183 18.29 -4.96 6.83
CA GLN A 183 19.38 -5.93 6.89
C GLN A 183 18.98 -7.34 6.40
N GLY A 184 17.85 -7.48 5.71
CA GLY A 184 17.52 -8.70 4.98
C GLY A 184 16.95 -9.83 5.84
N GLN A 185 16.40 -9.52 7.02
CA GLN A 185 15.58 -10.46 7.80
C GLN A 185 14.10 -10.28 7.49
N ALA A 186 13.35 -11.39 7.46
CA ALA A 186 11.90 -11.42 7.36
C ALA A 186 11.29 -12.22 8.53
N CYS A 187 10.27 -11.67 9.17
CA CYS A 187 9.49 -12.37 10.20
C CYS A 187 8.05 -12.52 9.70
N ARG A 188 7.66 -13.77 9.43
CA ARG A 188 6.30 -14.16 9.08
C ARG A 188 5.59 -14.69 10.33
N PHE A 189 4.39 -14.22 10.62
CA PHE A 189 3.55 -14.75 11.71
C PHE A 189 2.08 -14.52 11.37
N HIS A 190 1.21 -15.32 11.95
CA HIS A 190 -0.23 -15.20 11.76
C HIS A 190 -0.76 -13.95 12.46
N GLU A 191 -1.69 -13.21 11.84
CA GLU A 191 -2.16 -11.94 12.40
C GLU A 191 -2.90 -12.09 13.75
N SER A 192 -3.39 -13.29 14.07
CA SER A 192 -4.00 -13.62 15.37
C SER A 192 -3.01 -13.55 16.54
N ASP A 193 -1.69 -13.60 16.28
CA ASP A 193 -0.64 -13.34 17.30
C ASP A 193 -0.64 -11.88 17.78
N VAL A 194 -1.37 -11.00 17.08
CA VAL A 194 -1.58 -9.59 17.44
C VAL A 194 -3.04 -9.42 17.86
N ARG A 195 -3.27 -9.19 19.15
CA ARG A 195 -4.61 -8.85 19.64
C ARG A 195 -5.11 -7.52 19.05
N SER A 196 -6.41 -7.42 18.81
CA SER A 196 -7.03 -6.14 18.46
C SER A 196 -6.89 -5.14 19.62
N MET A 197 -6.60 -3.89 19.29
CA MET A 197 -6.34 -2.81 20.23
C MET A 197 -7.05 -1.52 19.79
N GLY A 198 -7.26 -0.61 20.73
CA GLY A 198 -7.81 0.71 20.44
C GLY A 198 -6.83 1.63 19.70
N ARG A 199 -7.37 2.71 19.13
CA ARG A 199 -6.62 3.70 18.32
C ARG A 199 -5.43 4.35 19.00
N THR A 200 -5.48 4.60 20.31
CA THR A 200 -4.39 5.26 21.05
C THR A 200 -3.29 4.31 21.52
N ALA A 201 -3.45 2.99 21.34
CA ALA A 201 -2.42 2.03 21.70
C ALA A 201 -1.18 2.16 20.79
N GLY A 202 0.01 1.92 21.35
CA GLY A 202 1.27 1.91 20.61
C GLY A 202 1.52 0.64 19.78
N GLY A 203 0.85 -0.47 20.10
CA GLY A 203 1.06 -1.76 19.43
C GLY A 203 1.94 -2.71 20.22
N VAL A 204 2.40 -3.78 19.57
CA VAL A 204 3.27 -4.81 20.14
C VAL A 204 4.44 -5.09 19.19
N ARG A 205 5.54 -5.65 19.69
CA ARG A 205 6.70 -5.98 18.84
C ARG A 205 6.33 -6.99 17.74
N GLY A 206 6.42 -6.62 16.47
CA GLY A 206 6.26 -7.52 15.33
C GLY A 206 7.53 -8.30 15.00
N ILE A 207 8.69 -7.64 15.09
CA ILE A 207 10.01 -8.24 14.82
C ILE A 207 11.06 -7.67 15.78
N THR A 208 12.04 -8.49 16.17
CA THR A 208 13.22 -8.03 16.90
C THR A 208 14.28 -7.55 15.90
N LEU A 209 14.63 -6.28 15.98
CA LEU A 209 15.63 -5.64 15.13
C LEU A 209 17.03 -5.76 15.71
N GLU A 210 18.01 -5.94 14.84
CA GLU A 210 19.43 -5.78 15.18
C GLU A 210 19.81 -4.30 15.24
N LYS A 211 21.02 -4.01 15.75
CA LYS A 211 21.50 -2.64 15.89
C LYS A 211 21.56 -1.93 14.54
N LYS A 212 20.96 -0.73 14.45
CA LYS A 212 20.83 0.10 13.22
C LYS A 212 19.97 -0.53 12.12
N ASP A 213 19.24 -1.59 12.42
CA ASP A 213 18.25 -2.15 11.51
C ASP A 213 16.89 -1.48 11.71
N TYR A 214 16.04 -1.56 10.70
CA TYR A 214 14.66 -1.07 10.72
C TYR A 214 13.82 -1.80 9.68
N VAL A 215 12.50 -1.81 9.88
CA VAL A 215 11.55 -2.42 8.95
C VAL A 215 11.37 -1.51 7.75
N ILE A 216 11.49 -2.09 6.55
CA ILE A 216 11.34 -1.38 5.26
C ILE A 216 10.03 -1.70 4.56
N GLY A 217 9.28 -2.69 5.03
CA GLY A 217 7.96 -2.98 4.51
C GLY A 217 7.24 -4.10 5.26
N MET A 218 5.94 -4.11 5.08
CA MET A 218 5.02 -5.12 5.58
C MET A 218 4.23 -5.69 4.41
N VAL A 219 4.05 -7.01 4.38
CA VAL A 219 3.20 -7.70 3.42
C VAL A 219 2.17 -8.51 4.19
N VAL A 220 0.90 -8.40 3.80
CA VAL A 220 -0.18 -9.30 4.23
C VAL A 220 -0.35 -10.36 3.15
N VAL A 221 -0.17 -11.62 3.50
CA VAL A 221 -0.22 -12.73 2.55
C VAL A 221 -1.70 -13.09 2.30
N LYS A 222 -2.27 -12.55 1.22
CA LYS A 222 -3.67 -12.83 0.81
C LYS A 222 -3.80 -13.93 -0.23
N ARG A 223 -2.73 -14.21 -0.98
CA ARG A 223 -2.73 -15.14 -2.11
C ARG A 223 -1.36 -15.80 -2.28
N GLU A 224 -1.34 -16.82 -3.12
CA GLU A 224 -0.08 -17.34 -3.63
C GLU A 224 0.64 -16.28 -4.45
N GLY A 225 1.95 -16.19 -4.27
CA GLY A 225 2.75 -15.14 -4.88
C GLY A 225 4.18 -15.21 -4.44
N SER A 226 4.94 -14.20 -4.84
CA SER A 226 6.36 -14.11 -4.50
C SER A 226 6.67 -12.79 -3.82
N LEU A 227 7.62 -12.82 -2.90
CA LEU A 227 8.16 -11.65 -2.26
C LEU A 227 9.32 -11.10 -3.08
N LEU A 228 9.12 -9.95 -3.71
CA LEU A 228 10.18 -9.17 -4.36
C LEU A 228 10.99 -8.45 -3.29
N THR A 229 12.32 -8.56 -3.38
CA THR A 229 13.28 -7.84 -2.52
C THR A 229 14.29 -7.13 -3.40
N ILE A 230 14.58 -5.87 -3.10
CA ILE A 230 15.51 -5.02 -3.86
C ILE A 230 16.45 -4.28 -2.92
N CYS A 231 17.73 -4.23 -3.29
CA CYS A 231 18.79 -3.52 -2.58
C CYS A 231 19.12 -2.17 -3.22
N ASP A 232 19.76 -1.29 -2.42
CA ASP A 232 20.20 0.04 -2.83
C ASP A 232 21.20 0.02 -4.00
N ARG A 233 21.96 -1.07 -4.22
CA ARG A 233 22.88 -1.20 -5.37
C ARG A 233 22.26 -1.88 -6.60
N GLY A 234 20.94 -1.95 -6.67
CA GLY A 234 20.22 -2.41 -7.86
C GLY A 234 20.15 -3.93 -8.02
N TYR A 235 20.47 -4.69 -6.97
CA TYR A 235 20.25 -6.13 -6.93
C TYR A 235 18.85 -6.44 -6.40
N GLY A 236 18.22 -7.48 -6.91
CA GLY A 236 16.96 -7.94 -6.38
C GLY A 236 16.58 -9.34 -6.87
N LYS A 237 15.53 -9.88 -6.28
CA LYS A 237 14.98 -11.19 -6.63
C LYS A 237 13.56 -11.34 -6.13
N ARG A 238 12.86 -12.30 -6.72
CA ARG A 238 11.61 -12.84 -6.20
C ARG A 238 11.91 -14.13 -5.44
N SER A 239 11.25 -14.34 -4.31
CA SER A 239 11.27 -15.61 -3.58
C SER A 239 9.85 -16.01 -3.27
N ASP A 240 9.53 -17.29 -3.43
CA ASP A 240 8.19 -17.79 -3.13
C ASP A 240 7.80 -17.46 -1.68
N ILE A 241 6.57 -17.01 -1.45
CA ILE A 241 6.08 -16.74 -0.09
C ILE A 241 6.09 -18.03 0.74
N ALA A 242 5.85 -19.20 0.13
CA ALA A 242 5.91 -20.49 0.79
C ALA A 242 7.31 -20.80 1.36
N ASP A 243 8.38 -20.26 0.79
CA ASP A 243 9.73 -20.45 1.33
C ASP A 243 9.88 -19.78 2.72
N TYR A 244 9.09 -18.73 2.99
CA TYR A 244 9.08 -18.02 4.26
C TYR A 244 8.22 -18.82 5.24
N ARG A 245 8.86 -19.71 6.01
CA ARG A 245 8.18 -20.40 7.12
C ARG A 245 7.59 -19.40 8.12
N VAL A 246 6.46 -19.76 8.71
CA VAL A 246 5.91 -19.05 9.87
C VAL A 246 6.90 -19.13 11.03
N THR A 247 7.12 -18.00 11.69
CA THR A 247 7.99 -17.79 12.84
C THR A 247 7.18 -17.22 14.00
N ARG A 248 7.75 -17.19 15.20
CA ARG A 248 7.10 -16.52 16.33
C ARG A 248 7.10 -15.00 16.13
N ARG A 249 5.95 -14.35 16.30
CA ARG A 249 5.86 -12.88 16.35
C ARG A 249 6.87 -12.31 17.36
N GLY A 250 7.60 -11.28 16.94
CA GLY A 250 8.64 -10.62 17.72
C GLY A 250 9.96 -11.38 17.74
N GLY A 251 10.12 -12.45 16.96
CA GLY A 251 11.40 -13.12 16.73
C GLY A 251 12.35 -12.29 15.86
N LYS A 252 13.57 -12.80 15.64
CA LYS A 252 14.53 -12.18 14.70
C LYS A 252 14.21 -12.46 13.23
N GLY A 253 13.29 -13.38 12.96
CA GLY A 253 12.94 -13.80 11.60
C GLY A 253 13.96 -14.75 10.98
N VAL A 254 13.96 -14.76 9.65
CA VAL A 254 14.79 -15.60 8.78
C VAL A 254 15.38 -14.76 7.66
N ILE A 255 16.49 -15.20 7.09
CA ILE A 255 17.12 -14.50 5.96
C ILE A 255 16.16 -14.43 4.77
N SER A 256 15.82 -13.21 4.36
CA SER A 256 15.04 -12.88 3.17
C SER A 256 15.92 -12.67 1.95
N MET A 257 17.13 -12.13 2.13
CA MET A 257 18.14 -11.96 1.08
C MET A 257 19.53 -11.99 1.68
N LYS A 258 20.48 -12.67 1.03
CA LYS A 258 21.89 -12.67 1.47
C LYS A 258 22.54 -11.35 1.03
N LEU A 259 22.66 -10.42 1.97
CA LEU A 259 23.31 -9.13 1.72
C LEU A 259 24.83 -9.27 1.74
N THR A 260 25.49 -8.49 0.89
CA THR A 260 26.95 -8.36 0.78
C THR A 260 27.29 -6.92 0.43
N ASP A 261 28.58 -6.57 0.50
CA ASP A 261 29.03 -5.26 0.02
C ASP A 261 28.59 -5.01 -1.43
N LYS A 262 28.52 -6.04 -2.28
CA LYS A 262 28.08 -5.90 -3.68
C LYS A 262 26.61 -5.51 -3.82
N THR A 263 25.74 -6.07 -2.99
CA THR A 263 24.29 -5.82 -3.04
C THR A 263 23.92 -4.56 -2.28
N GLY A 264 24.67 -4.23 -1.21
CA GLY A 264 24.26 -3.25 -0.22
C GLY A 264 23.08 -3.76 0.60
N GLU A 265 22.16 -2.86 0.96
CA GLU A 265 21.09 -3.11 1.92
C GLU A 265 19.72 -3.05 1.24
N LEU A 266 18.70 -3.72 1.81
CA LEU A 266 17.37 -3.70 1.23
C LEU A 266 16.74 -2.30 1.31
N VAL A 267 16.08 -1.91 0.22
CA VAL A 267 15.34 -0.64 0.10
C VAL A 267 13.85 -0.85 -0.17
N ALA A 268 13.47 -2.01 -0.72
CA ALA A 268 12.07 -2.31 -1.00
C ALA A 268 11.75 -3.79 -0.83
N VAL A 269 10.53 -4.02 -0.39
CA VAL A 269 9.86 -5.32 -0.38
C VAL A 269 8.43 -5.14 -0.91
N LYS A 270 7.98 -6.03 -1.80
CA LYS A 270 6.60 -6.03 -2.32
C LYS A 270 6.14 -7.47 -2.52
N GLU A 271 4.87 -7.76 -2.24
CA GLU A 271 4.22 -8.94 -2.81
C GLU A 271 4.01 -8.70 -4.31
N VAL A 272 4.38 -9.67 -5.13
CA VAL A 272 4.29 -9.57 -6.58
C VAL A 272 3.89 -10.89 -7.24
N VAL A 273 3.23 -10.77 -8.39
CA VAL A 273 2.95 -11.87 -9.33
C VAL A 273 3.74 -11.69 -10.63
N ASP A 274 3.66 -12.65 -11.55
CA ASP A 274 4.40 -12.62 -12.82
C ASP A 274 3.95 -11.50 -13.78
N SER A 275 2.66 -11.16 -13.75
CA SER A 275 2.04 -10.16 -14.62
C SER A 275 2.37 -8.72 -14.21
N ASP A 276 2.76 -8.52 -12.95
CA ASP A 276 3.13 -7.21 -12.41
C ASP A 276 4.36 -6.63 -13.12
N GLU A 277 4.44 -5.30 -13.11
CA GLU A 277 5.61 -4.56 -13.51
C GLU A 277 6.19 -3.77 -12.34
N LEU A 278 7.43 -3.35 -12.50
CA LEU A 278 8.18 -2.64 -11.49
C LEU A 278 8.77 -1.36 -12.06
N MET A 279 8.66 -0.28 -11.31
CA MET A 279 9.38 0.96 -11.54
C MET A 279 10.47 1.08 -10.47
N ILE A 280 11.72 1.24 -10.89
CA ILE A 280 12.87 1.50 -10.00
C ILE A 280 13.35 2.92 -10.24
N ILE A 281 13.53 3.69 -9.17
CA ILE A 281 14.01 5.08 -9.21
C ILE A 281 15.34 5.18 -8.46
N SER A 282 16.33 5.80 -9.10
CA SER A 282 17.65 6.03 -8.51
C SER A 282 17.83 7.45 -7.92
N THR A 283 18.86 7.63 -7.08
CA THR A 283 19.25 8.95 -6.54
C THR A 283 19.53 9.97 -7.64
N GLU A 284 20.18 9.56 -8.72
CA GLU A 284 20.54 10.43 -9.84
C GLU A 284 19.41 10.59 -10.87
N GLY A 285 18.22 10.04 -10.59
CA GLY A 285 17.01 10.25 -11.38
C GLY A 285 16.83 9.28 -12.54
N GLN A 286 17.56 8.17 -12.56
CA GLN A 286 17.29 7.07 -13.49
C GLN A 286 15.99 6.39 -13.10
N VAL A 287 15.06 6.29 -14.04
CA VAL A 287 13.81 5.55 -13.86
C VAL A 287 13.77 4.39 -14.85
N ILE A 288 13.69 3.15 -14.34
CA ILE A 288 13.58 1.94 -15.16
C ILE A 288 12.26 1.25 -14.88
N ARG A 289 11.54 0.90 -15.96
CA ARG A 289 10.38 0.00 -15.94
C ARG A 289 10.80 -1.41 -16.34
N LEU A 290 10.41 -2.43 -15.58
CA LEU A 290 10.72 -3.83 -15.87
C LEU A 290 9.54 -4.76 -15.53
N THR A 291 9.28 -5.72 -16.41
CA THR A 291 8.24 -6.74 -16.20
C THR A 291 8.75 -7.85 -15.29
N LEU A 292 7.96 -8.25 -14.29
CA LEU A 292 8.40 -9.23 -13.29
C LEU A 292 8.49 -10.66 -13.82
N LYS A 293 7.79 -10.99 -14.91
CA LYS A 293 7.99 -12.25 -15.66
C LYS A 293 9.47 -12.55 -15.97
N ASN A 294 10.29 -11.52 -16.17
CA ASN A 294 11.72 -11.68 -16.47
C ASN A 294 12.61 -11.67 -15.21
N VAL A 295 12.05 -11.37 -14.04
CA VAL A 295 12.77 -11.40 -12.76
C VAL A 295 12.69 -12.80 -12.19
N ARG A 296 13.84 -13.44 -12.02
CA ARG A 296 13.93 -14.83 -11.59
C ARG A 296 13.38 -15.04 -10.17
N VAL A 297 12.60 -16.10 -10.00
CA VAL A 297 12.25 -16.66 -8.68
C VAL A 297 13.42 -17.51 -8.17
N MET A 298 13.88 -17.22 -6.96
CA MET A 298 15.07 -17.80 -6.34
C MET A 298 14.83 -18.03 -4.85
N GLY A 299 15.54 -18.99 -4.26
CA GLY A 299 15.47 -19.22 -2.82
C GLY A 299 15.86 -17.98 -2.00
N ARG A 300 15.28 -17.85 -0.81
CA ARG A 300 15.40 -16.65 0.05
C ARG A 300 16.85 -16.28 0.38
N ALA A 301 17.66 -17.26 0.81
CA ALA A 301 19.04 -17.03 1.25
C ALA A 301 20.05 -16.83 0.09
N THR A 302 19.61 -16.29 -1.05
CA THR A 302 20.45 -15.95 -2.21
C THR A 302 20.64 -14.45 -2.33
N GLN A 303 21.63 -14.03 -3.13
CA GLN A 303 21.97 -12.61 -3.38
C GLN A 303 21.10 -11.95 -4.46
N GLY A 304 20.27 -12.72 -5.18
CA GLY A 304 19.52 -12.23 -6.33
C GLY A 304 20.38 -11.87 -7.55
N VAL A 305 19.80 -11.11 -8.47
CA VAL A 305 20.40 -10.69 -9.74
C VAL A 305 20.36 -9.17 -9.87
N ARG A 306 21.17 -8.61 -10.77
CA ARG A 306 21.16 -7.17 -11.04
C ARG A 306 19.91 -6.81 -11.86
N LEU A 307 19.07 -5.94 -11.31
CA LEU A 307 17.85 -5.43 -11.95
C LEU A 307 18.10 -4.11 -12.69
N ILE A 308 19.02 -3.29 -12.16
CA ILE A 308 19.42 -2.01 -12.73
C ILE A 308 20.94 -1.86 -12.70
N ASN A 309 21.51 -1.32 -13.78
CA ASN A 309 22.88 -0.84 -13.80
C ASN A 309 22.90 0.57 -13.23
N LEU A 310 23.65 0.75 -12.15
CA LEU A 310 23.89 2.02 -11.48
C LEU A 310 25.38 2.35 -11.61
N ASP A 311 25.67 3.61 -11.90
CA ASP A 311 27.03 4.11 -12.09
C ASP A 311 27.52 4.87 -10.87
N GLY A 312 28.83 4.82 -10.62
CA GLY A 312 29.48 5.60 -9.57
C GLY A 312 28.87 5.40 -8.17
N LYS A 313 28.21 6.44 -7.66
CA LYS A 313 27.58 6.46 -6.32
C LYS A 313 26.05 6.39 -6.40
N ASP A 314 25.48 6.18 -7.57
CA ASP A 314 24.03 6.10 -7.75
C ASP A 314 23.46 4.88 -7.02
N LYS A 315 22.28 5.07 -6.42
CA LYS A 315 21.60 4.08 -5.59
C LYS A 315 20.12 4.05 -5.91
N VAL A 316 19.51 2.88 -5.80
CA VAL A 316 18.04 2.79 -5.74
C VAL A 316 17.56 3.48 -4.47
N VAL A 317 16.63 4.40 -4.63
CA VAL A 317 15.97 5.12 -3.53
C VAL A 317 14.51 4.74 -3.37
N ASP A 318 13.88 4.31 -4.46
CA ASP A 318 12.47 4.01 -4.45
C ASP A 318 12.10 2.95 -5.49
N VAL A 319 11.02 2.23 -5.19
CA VAL A 319 10.51 1.12 -5.99
C VAL A 319 8.99 1.10 -5.90
N ALA A 320 8.34 1.27 -7.04
CA ALA A 320 6.89 1.14 -7.15
C ALA A 320 6.51 -0.13 -7.93
N ARG A 321 5.52 -0.85 -7.42
CA ARG A 321 4.87 -1.95 -8.14
C ARG A 321 3.74 -1.36 -8.97
N LEU A 322 3.70 -1.72 -10.24
CA LEU A 322 2.58 -1.45 -11.13
C LEU A 322 1.82 -2.76 -11.30
N ALA A 323 0.60 -2.82 -10.76
CA ALA A 323 -0.26 -3.96 -11.00
C ALA A 323 -0.47 -4.14 -12.51
N ALA A 324 -0.44 -5.40 -12.96
CA ALA A 324 -0.79 -5.72 -14.33
C ALA A 324 -2.16 -5.15 -14.69
N LYS A 325 -2.32 -4.71 -15.95
CA LYS A 325 -3.65 -4.46 -16.48
C LYS A 325 -4.28 -5.82 -16.77
N ASP A 326 -4.93 -6.41 -15.77
CA ASP A 326 -5.77 -7.57 -16.03
C ASP A 326 -7.19 -7.06 -16.31
N ASP A 327 -7.65 -7.31 -17.54
CA ASP A 327 -9.06 -7.39 -17.85
C ASP A 327 -9.63 -8.52 -16.97
N GLU A 328 -10.43 -8.13 -15.98
CA GLU A 328 -11.27 -8.95 -15.10
C GLU A 328 -10.61 -9.66 -13.88
N GLU A 329 -11.25 -9.39 -12.72
CA GLU A 329 -11.41 -10.22 -11.52
C GLU A 329 -10.33 -10.40 -10.43
N ASN A 330 -9.16 -9.75 -10.45
CA ASN A 330 -8.27 -9.81 -9.26
C ASN A 330 -7.61 -8.47 -8.90
N GLY A 331 -8.45 -7.47 -8.63
CA GLY A 331 -8.03 -6.15 -8.20
C GLY A 331 -7.97 -6.01 -6.68
N THR A 332 -6.93 -6.52 -6.01
CA THR A 332 -6.71 -6.15 -4.60
C THR A 332 -5.26 -6.32 -4.13
N ASP A 333 -4.47 -5.25 -4.23
CA ASP A 333 -3.43 -4.97 -3.22
C ASP A 333 -3.84 -3.78 -2.32
N ASN A 334 -5.00 -3.18 -2.55
CA ASN A 334 -5.57 -2.14 -1.70
C ASN A 334 -7.07 -2.38 -1.49
N GLY A 335 -7.39 -3.24 -0.53
CA GLY A 335 -8.67 -3.35 0.18
C GLY A 335 -9.95 -3.06 -0.61
N ILE A 336 -10.43 -4.02 -1.39
CA ILE A 336 -11.84 -4.08 -1.77
C ILE A 336 -12.30 -5.47 -1.34
N VAL A 337 -13.27 -5.51 -0.43
CA VAL A 337 -13.93 -6.74 -0.02
C VAL A 337 -15.11 -6.92 -0.98
N GLU A 338 -15.09 -7.98 -1.78
CA GLU A 338 -16.28 -8.44 -2.51
C GLU A 338 -16.96 -9.54 -1.69
N GLU A 339 -18.28 -9.42 -1.49
CA GLU A 339 -19.08 -10.49 -0.86
C GLU A 339 -19.22 -11.67 -1.82
N VAL A 340 -19.00 -12.87 -1.30
CA VAL A 340 -19.50 -14.11 -1.89
C VAL A 340 -21.00 -14.17 -1.61
N THR A 341 -21.83 -13.92 -2.62
CA THR A 341 -23.26 -14.26 -2.54
C THR A 341 -23.39 -15.77 -2.63
N GLU A 342 -23.68 -16.41 -1.50
CA GLU A 342 -24.31 -17.74 -1.48
C GLU A 342 -25.81 -17.57 -1.83
N GLU A 343 -26.24 -18.21 -2.91
CA GLU A 343 -27.62 -18.70 -3.08
C GLU A 343 -27.62 -20.23 -3.02
#